data_AF-S5XVT3-F1
#
_entry.id   AF-S5XVT3-F1
#
_cell.length_a   1.000
_cell.length_b   1.000
_cell.length_c   1.000
_cell.angle_alpha   90.00
_cell.angle_beta   90.00
_cell.angle_gamma   90.00
#
_symmetry.space_group_name_H-M   'P 1'
#
loop_
_entity.id
_entity.type
_entity.pdbx_description
1 polymer ?
#
loop_
_entity_poly.entity_id
_entity_poly.type
_entity_poly.pdbx_seq_one_letter_code
_entity_poly.pdbx_strand_id
1 'polypeptide(L)'
;MPKFKAGVAGTTSLVTATVATSVAAIVAVLSLAGYVSAQAVTEVPAAAPMAAPETLVPAVQQPHLPETLPKGPHRPQPAALPLLSDEDEPLSLSAEALQKPLGKEVQPVFDQLMKKAGLPQDFVVAEAPVRDVRAVIVALPNGGAQRVLAVNPAFLSGLPGAIERGDWSSLLLLSQGIGHHLSGHSLLSESSRGPQTLAADKFAGAMLGRLGADFKTVSETAAALWPEQQTGAVPGRAERLAALASGWLAACVEVKACSPDSAPQPGGEEHPLPNPLQNARQPVLAALQAEIASHSQSGHAPPPSEEASEVSAELGRAAAIPLKFDRFVEDPAALINEKEVASLERDAVSYAQKPGVEVLTVVRNDLGGLSAEAYAQKILRERRVGQLELGNGAVLVIAPGRGEWGAALGPGLTSLPDAASGADEFGKRAAAFTKSISKGDDPKQPMVAMGLTEATHAIMRKPSFADADWTIRAQSFEALMDLRATATAQRAAKSEAYDPAKDALLGKIVRLRGQLIGPAAAAGLAGVRLDEASAYGQPMLLRASDGNDLVVYVARQVRELMPVAFRAGHDYEIVARIIRNDEDRPVLALLSYDDLTPLP
;
A
#
# COMPACT_ATOMS: atom_id res chain seq x y z
N MET A 1 -33.88 -37.67 -27.16
CA MET A 1 -34.59 -38.97 -27.31
C MET A 1 -33.58 -40.11 -27.17
N PRO A 2 -33.96 -41.25 -26.57
CA PRO A 2 -33.22 -41.69 -25.38
C PRO A 2 -32.95 -43.23 -25.29
N LYS A 3 -32.32 -43.67 -24.18
CA LYS A 3 -32.42 -45.00 -23.51
C LYS A 3 -31.69 -46.20 -24.18
N PHE A 4 -31.15 -47.23 -23.51
CA PHE A 4 -31.22 -47.75 -22.13
C PHE A 4 -30.22 -48.94 -21.93
N LYS A 5 -29.77 -49.15 -20.67
CA LYS A 5 -29.61 -50.40 -19.84
C LYS A 5 -28.97 -51.68 -20.44
N ALA A 6 -28.28 -52.59 -19.73
CA ALA A 6 -28.08 -52.99 -18.30
C ALA A 6 -26.70 -53.73 -18.22
N GLY A 7 -26.02 -54.05 -17.10
CA GLY A 7 -26.29 -54.14 -15.67
C GLY A 7 -26.02 -55.57 -15.15
N VAL A 8 -25.05 -55.79 -14.22
CA VAL A 8 -24.92 -56.90 -13.21
C VAL A 8 -23.85 -56.45 -12.17
N ALA A 9 -24.21 -56.06 -10.93
CA ALA A 9 -24.16 -56.79 -9.61
C ALA A 9 -22.75 -57.21 -9.10
N GLY A 10 -22.31 -57.05 -7.84
CA GLY A 10 -22.87 -56.57 -6.56
C GLY A 10 -21.90 -56.82 -5.37
N THR A 11 -22.32 -56.48 -4.14
CA THR A 11 -21.69 -56.60 -2.77
C THR A 11 -20.76 -55.44 -2.38
N THR A 12 -21.04 -54.49 -1.47
CA THR A 12 -21.72 -54.33 -0.15
C THR A 12 -20.94 -54.81 1.07
N SER A 13 -20.45 -53.87 1.90
CA SER A 13 -20.47 -54.03 3.36
C SER A 13 -20.51 -52.66 4.07
N LEU A 14 -21.37 -52.61 5.08
CA LEU A 14 -21.77 -51.50 5.94
C LEU A 14 -21.26 -51.81 7.35
N VAL A 15 -20.75 -50.83 8.12
CA VAL A 15 -20.74 -50.91 9.59
C VAL A 15 -21.07 -49.53 10.17
N THR A 16 -22.10 -49.49 11.01
CA THR A 16 -22.58 -48.35 11.79
C THR A 16 -22.70 -48.72 13.27
N ALA A 17 -22.66 -47.66 14.12
CA ALA A 17 -23.10 -47.56 15.53
C ALA A 17 -22.02 -47.90 16.62
N THR A 18 -21.91 -47.24 17.79
CA THR A 18 -22.85 -46.42 18.60
C THR A 18 -22.13 -45.70 19.78
N VAL A 19 -22.63 -44.51 20.22
CA VAL A 19 -22.82 -43.99 21.63
C VAL A 19 -21.60 -43.81 22.58
N ALA A 20 -21.54 -42.95 23.61
CA ALA A 20 -21.98 -41.60 24.01
C ALA A 20 -21.36 -41.33 25.42
N THR A 21 -21.12 -40.06 25.78
CA THR A 21 -21.02 -39.47 27.16
C THR A 21 -20.06 -40.03 28.23
N SER A 22 -19.23 -39.15 28.84
CA SER A 22 -19.04 -39.06 30.30
C SER A 22 -18.32 -37.76 30.74
N VAL A 23 -18.83 -37.21 31.84
CA VAL A 23 -18.45 -35.97 32.55
C VAL A 23 -17.66 -36.35 33.84
N ALA A 24 -16.68 -35.51 34.20
CA ALA A 24 -16.07 -35.27 35.53
C ALA A 24 -15.58 -36.44 36.42
N ALA A 25 -14.31 -36.37 36.89
CA ALA A 25 -13.95 -36.21 38.31
C ALA A 25 -12.44 -36.41 38.62
N ILE A 26 -11.84 -35.39 39.26
CA ILE A 26 -11.05 -35.42 40.50
C ILE A 26 -9.85 -36.39 40.61
N VAL A 27 -8.62 -35.83 40.69
CA VAL A 27 -7.64 -36.15 41.75
C VAL A 27 -6.93 -34.87 42.19
N ALA A 28 -6.88 -34.69 43.50
CA ALA A 28 -6.33 -33.56 44.24
C ALA A 28 -4.91 -33.82 44.77
N VAL A 29 -4.37 -32.78 45.43
CA VAL A 29 -3.35 -32.75 46.49
C VAL A 29 -1.90 -32.45 46.06
N LEU A 30 -1.47 -31.21 46.31
CA LEU A 30 -0.48 -30.92 47.36
C LEU A 30 -0.50 -29.44 47.76
N SER A 31 -0.77 -29.21 49.05
CA SER A 31 -0.77 -27.95 49.77
C SER A 31 0.57 -27.71 50.45
N LEU A 32 0.98 -26.43 50.57
CA LEU A 32 1.70 -25.82 51.72
C LEU A 32 1.78 -24.30 51.39
N ALA A 33 0.89 -23.43 51.89
CA ALA A 33 0.83 -22.82 53.24
C ALA A 33 2.20 -22.27 53.67
N GLY A 34 2.44 -21.03 54.07
CA GLY A 34 1.71 -19.83 54.54
C GLY A 34 2.83 -18.89 55.10
N TYR A 35 2.67 -17.70 55.67
CA TYR A 35 1.58 -16.80 56.03
C TYR A 35 2.28 -15.51 56.60
N VAL A 36 1.77 -14.29 56.29
CA VAL A 36 1.39 -13.18 57.24
C VAL A 36 2.49 -12.48 58.10
N SER A 37 2.65 -11.14 58.18
CA SER A 37 1.82 -10.00 58.70
C SER A 37 2.49 -8.65 58.30
N ALA A 38 1.86 -7.50 57.95
CA ALA A 38 0.85 -6.59 58.55
C ALA A 38 1.43 -5.35 59.32
N GLN A 39 1.15 -4.13 58.79
CA GLN A 39 0.80 -2.79 59.39
C GLN A 39 1.67 -2.19 60.54
N ALA A 40 1.80 -0.88 60.86
CA ALA A 40 1.07 0.40 60.67
C ALA A 40 2.04 1.61 60.94
N VAL A 41 1.97 2.80 60.30
CA VAL A 41 1.26 4.10 60.61
C VAL A 41 1.95 5.10 61.60
N THR A 42 1.89 6.40 61.23
CA THR A 42 2.13 7.71 61.94
C THR A 42 3.59 8.22 62.04
N GLU A 43 3.94 9.51 61.83
CA GLU A 43 3.36 10.79 62.33
C GLU A 43 3.60 12.02 61.40
N VAL A 44 2.86 13.12 61.68
CA VAL A 44 3.00 14.53 61.22
C VAL A 44 2.92 15.42 62.48
N PRO A 45 3.64 16.56 62.63
CA PRO A 45 3.08 17.95 62.51
C PRO A 45 4.13 19.01 62.05
N ALA A 46 3.92 20.32 61.81
CA ALA A 46 2.80 21.25 61.56
C ALA A 46 3.41 22.67 61.25
N ALA A 47 2.54 23.61 60.81
CA ALA A 47 2.51 25.07 61.11
C ALA A 47 2.68 26.08 59.94
N ALA A 48 1.60 26.85 59.71
CA ALA A 48 1.53 28.19 59.07
C ALA A 48 1.55 29.30 60.17
N PRO A 49 1.53 30.64 59.91
CA PRO A 49 0.33 31.32 59.34
C PRO A 49 0.53 32.67 58.55
N MET A 50 -0.53 33.02 57.79
CA MET A 50 -1.21 34.33 57.54
C MET A 50 -0.45 35.67 57.44
N ALA A 51 -0.79 36.49 56.40
CA ALA A 51 -1.66 37.69 56.50
C ALA A 51 -1.74 38.51 55.18
N ALA A 52 -2.96 38.93 54.81
CA ALA A 52 -3.29 40.09 53.96
C ALA A 52 -3.99 41.14 54.87
N PRO A 53 -4.19 42.44 54.51
CA PRO A 53 -5.26 42.84 53.56
C PRO A 53 -5.09 44.19 52.80
N GLU A 54 -5.98 44.41 51.80
CA GLU A 54 -6.72 45.65 51.40
C GLU A 54 -5.99 47.00 51.16
N THR A 55 -6.35 47.95 50.27
CA THR A 55 -7.53 48.30 49.42
C THR A 55 -7.15 49.48 48.49
N LEU A 56 -7.81 49.63 47.33
CA LEU A 56 -8.46 50.86 46.80
C LEU A 56 -8.52 50.92 45.26
N VAL A 57 -9.75 51.05 44.76
CA VAL A 57 -10.16 51.36 43.38
C VAL A 57 -10.47 52.87 43.32
N PRO A 58 -10.33 53.57 42.18
CA PRO A 58 -11.51 53.81 41.35
C PRO A 58 -11.27 53.69 39.83
N ALA A 59 -12.40 53.59 39.12
CA ALA A 59 -12.56 53.31 37.70
C ALA A 59 -12.29 54.51 36.75
N VAL A 60 -12.11 54.19 35.46
CA VAL A 60 -12.84 54.71 34.27
C VAL A 60 -11.93 54.90 33.04
N GLN A 61 -12.47 54.51 31.87
CA GLN A 61 -12.09 54.82 30.47
C GLN A 61 -11.02 53.99 29.74
N GLN A 62 -11.49 53.08 28.87
CA GLN A 62 -10.89 52.88 27.54
C GLN A 62 -11.13 54.18 26.73
N PRO A 63 -10.18 54.66 25.88
CA PRO A 63 -9.81 53.89 24.68
C PRO A 63 -8.38 54.07 24.12
N HIS A 64 -8.04 53.15 23.19
CA HIS A 64 -6.99 53.18 22.17
C HIS A 64 -5.54 52.77 22.53
N LEU A 65 -5.01 51.89 21.67
CA LEU A 65 -3.66 51.30 21.65
C LEU A 65 -2.53 52.34 21.70
N PRO A 66 -1.38 51.93 22.27
CA PRO A 66 -0.18 51.92 21.44
C PRO A 66 0.58 50.60 21.49
N GLU A 67 1.19 50.30 20.33
CA GLU A 67 2.16 49.26 20.07
C GLU A 67 3.31 49.25 21.09
N THR A 68 3.72 48.06 21.54
CA THR A 68 5.10 47.54 21.50
C THR A 68 5.22 46.26 22.34
N LEU A 69 5.46 45.13 21.68
CA LEU A 69 6.00 43.89 22.27
C LEU A 69 7.37 43.61 21.62
N PRO A 70 8.33 43.03 22.36
CA PRO A 70 9.75 43.02 21.99
C PRO A 70 10.05 42.06 20.82
N LYS A 71 11.02 42.48 19.99
CA LYS A 71 11.53 41.76 18.82
C LYS A 71 12.18 40.41 19.22
N GLY A 72 11.51 39.31 18.92
CA GLY A 72 12.16 38.00 18.72
C GLY A 72 12.93 37.96 17.39
N PRO A 73 13.79 36.94 17.16
CA PRO A 73 14.64 36.89 15.97
C PRO A 73 13.76 36.88 14.72
N HIS A 74 14.01 37.84 13.83
CA HIS A 74 13.37 37.95 12.53
C HIS A 74 13.56 36.63 11.75
N ARG A 75 12.49 35.83 11.68
CA ARG A 75 12.32 34.86 10.61
C ARG A 75 11.76 35.65 9.41
N PRO A 76 12.34 35.55 8.20
CA PRO A 76 11.70 36.15 7.04
C PRO A 76 10.29 35.54 6.90
N GLN A 77 9.28 36.40 6.73
CA GLN A 77 7.96 35.97 6.27
C GLN A 77 8.16 35.12 5.01
N PRO A 78 7.37 34.04 4.80
CA PRO A 78 7.40 33.37 3.52
C PRO A 78 6.92 34.39 2.49
N ALA A 79 7.84 34.88 1.67
CA ALA A 79 7.47 35.47 0.40
C ALA A 79 6.55 34.44 -0.28
N ALA A 80 5.44 34.89 -0.84
CA ALA A 80 4.66 34.08 -1.76
C ALA A 80 5.61 33.65 -2.89
N LEU A 81 6.19 32.46 -2.75
CA LEU A 81 7.08 31.88 -3.73
C LEU A 81 6.21 31.49 -4.93
N PRO A 82 6.60 31.86 -6.17
CA PRO A 82 5.82 31.55 -7.35
C PRO A 82 5.64 30.03 -7.48
N LEU A 83 4.43 29.60 -7.88
CA LEU A 83 4.11 28.20 -8.21
C LEU A 83 5.06 27.69 -9.30
N LEU A 84 6.13 26.99 -8.92
CA LEU A 84 7.05 26.24 -9.79
C LEU A 84 7.69 25.15 -8.91
N SER A 85 7.73 23.86 -9.22
CA SER A 85 7.41 23.06 -10.42
C SER A 85 6.34 22.01 -10.05
N ASP A 86 5.36 21.79 -10.93
CA ASP A 86 4.32 20.77 -10.76
C ASP A 86 4.92 19.37 -10.64
N GLU A 87 4.25 18.48 -9.90
CA GLU A 87 4.56 17.04 -9.75
C GLU A 87 4.62 16.27 -11.10
N ASP A 88 4.39 16.95 -12.22
CA ASP A 88 4.27 16.45 -13.59
C ASP A 88 5.44 16.83 -14.52
N GLU A 89 6.39 17.66 -14.07
CA GLU A 89 7.56 17.98 -14.89
C GLU A 89 8.57 16.82 -14.90
N PRO A 90 9.10 16.39 -16.07
CA PRO A 90 10.09 15.33 -16.14
C PRO A 90 11.38 15.75 -15.42
N LEU A 91 11.73 15.03 -14.36
CA LEU A 91 12.94 15.27 -13.59
C LEU A 91 14.14 14.57 -14.25
N SER A 92 15.18 15.33 -14.60
CA SER A 92 16.46 14.78 -15.05
C SER A 92 17.45 14.71 -13.89
N LEU A 93 18.04 13.53 -13.67
CA LEU A 93 19.03 13.28 -12.61
C LEU A 93 20.35 12.80 -13.24
N SER A 94 21.47 13.39 -12.82
CA SER A 94 22.79 12.98 -13.30
C SER A 94 23.25 11.68 -12.62
N ALA A 95 24.07 10.88 -13.31
CA ALA A 95 24.68 9.70 -12.72
C ALA A 95 25.50 10.02 -11.46
N GLU A 96 26.13 11.20 -11.41
CA GLU A 96 26.85 11.70 -10.24
C GLU A 96 25.91 11.93 -9.05
N ALA A 97 24.74 12.55 -9.26
CA ALA A 97 23.75 12.76 -8.21
C ALA A 97 23.23 11.44 -7.62
N LEU A 98 23.13 10.37 -8.44
CA LEU A 98 22.72 9.04 -7.99
C LEU A 98 23.80 8.29 -7.22
N GLN A 99 25.07 8.60 -7.44
CA GLN A 99 26.21 7.92 -6.81
C GLN A 99 26.77 8.68 -5.60
N LYS A 100 26.41 9.97 -5.45
CA LYS A 100 26.85 10.81 -4.35
C LYS A 100 26.31 10.26 -3.03
N PRO A 101 27.16 9.83 -2.09
CA PRO A 101 26.70 9.39 -0.79
C PRO A 101 26.09 10.57 -0.02
N LEU A 102 25.07 10.30 0.79
CA LEU A 102 24.53 11.29 1.70
C LEU A 102 25.63 11.79 2.66
N GLY A 103 25.54 13.07 3.01
CA GLY A 103 26.41 13.64 4.04
C GLY A 103 26.28 12.88 5.36
N LYS A 104 27.39 12.73 6.10
CA LYS A 104 27.46 11.98 7.37
C LYS A 104 26.45 12.44 8.43
N GLU A 105 26.01 13.70 8.35
CA GLU A 105 25.03 14.29 9.27
C GLU A 105 23.57 14.07 8.82
N VAL A 106 23.34 13.76 7.55
CA VAL A 106 22.01 13.55 6.96
C VAL A 106 21.63 12.07 6.97
N GLN A 107 22.59 11.17 6.68
CA GLN A 107 22.36 9.72 6.67
C GLN A 107 21.65 9.19 7.94
N PRO A 108 22.01 9.62 9.17
CA PRO A 108 21.34 9.14 10.38
C PRO A 108 19.84 9.44 10.44
N VAL A 109 19.36 10.51 9.78
CA VAL A 109 17.93 10.83 9.74
C VAL A 109 17.18 9.78 8.94
N PHE A 110 17.70 9.42 7.76
CA PHE A 110 17.14 8.37 6.92
C PHE A 110 17.23 6.99 7.59
N ASP A 111 18.37 6.66 8.20
CA ASP A 111 18.55 5.39 8.92
C ASP A 111 17.52 5.24 10.05
N GLN A 112 17.28 6.32 10.81
CA GLN A 112 16.28 6.33 11.88
C GLN A 112 14.85 6.21 11.33
N LEU A 113 14.51 6.93 10.26
CA LEU A 113 13.21 6.80 9.60
C LEU A 113 12.99 5.37 9.10
N MET A 114 13.93 4.78 8.37
CA MET A 114 13.81 3.42 7.84
C MET A 114 13.74 2.38 8.96
N LYS A 115 14.52 2.55 10.03
CA LYS A 115 14.43 1.73 11.24
C LYS A 115 13.02 1.78 11.86
N LYS A 116 12.39 2.95 11.91
CA LYS A 116 11.01 3.13 12.41
C LYS A 116 9.96 2.62 11.43
N ALA A 117 10.23 2.66 10.13
CA ALA A 117 9.39 2.02 9.12
C ALA A 117 9.40 0.49 9.23
N GLY A 118 10.45 -0.08 9.85
CA GLY A 118 10.65 -1.53 9.93
C GLY A 118 11.02 -2.14 8.59
N LEU A 119 11.49 -1.32 7.65
CA LEU A 119 11.78 -1.71 6.28
C LEU A 119 13.21 -1.32 5.91
N PRO A 120 13.92 -2.17 5.15
CA PRO A 120 15.22 -1.77 4.61
C PRO A 120 15.05 -0.64 3.61
N GLN A 121 16.02 0.26 3.53
CA GLN A 121 16.05 1.28 2.49
C GLN A 121 16.33 0.61 1.14
N ASP A 122 15.37 0.73 0.22
CA ASP A 122 15.42 0.19 -1.13
C ASP A 122 15.40 1.32 -2.19
N PHE A 123 15.87 2.51 -1.81
CA PHE A 123 15.97 3.68 -2.66
C PHE A 123 17.25 4.48 -2.38
N VAL A 124 17.72 5.21 -3.40
CA VAL A 124 18.78 6.21 -3.29
C VAL A 124 18.16 7.56 -2.93
N VAL A 125 18.86 8.37 -2.13
CA VAL A 125 18.49 9.77 -1.92
C VAL A 125 19.42 10.62 -2.77
N ALA A 126 18.87 11.42 -3.67
CA ALA A 126 19.66 12.27 -4.56
C ALA A 126 19.23 13.73 -4.46
N GLU A 127 20.21 14.62 -4.49
CA GLU A 127 19.96 16.05 -4.61
C GLU A 127 19.36 16.37 -5.99
N ALA A 128 18.27 17.14 -6.01
CA ALA A 128 17.52 17.45 -7.23
C ALA A 128 16.83 18.82 -7.15
N PRO A 129 16.59 19.50 -8.28
CA PRO A 129 15.86 20.77 -8.32
C PRO A 129 14.34 20.55 -8.18
N VAL A 130 13.91 19.93 -7.10
CA VAL A 130 12.50 19.76 -6.71
C VAL A 130 12.13 20.78 -5.64
N ARG A 131 10.84 20.96 -5.33
CA ARG A 131 10.40 21.90 -4.29
C ARG A 131 10.97 21.54 -2.92
N ASP A 132 10.66 20.34 -2.45
CA ASP A 132 11.13 19.83 -1.14
C ASP A 132 11.67 18.40 -1.30
N VAL A 133 10.76 17.45 -1.52
CA VAL A 133 11.02 16.02 -1.62
C VAL A 133 10.08 15.46 -2.67
N ARG A 134 10.59 14.66 -3.61
CA ARG A 134 9.79 13.96 -4.62
C ARG A 134 10.26 12.53 -4.76
N ALA A 135 9.33 11.58 -4.68
CA ALA A 135 9.60 10.18 -4.97
C ALA A 135 9.55 9.98 -6.48
N VAL A 136 10.68 9.63 -7.09
CA VAL A 136 10.77 9.34 -8.53
C VAL A 136 11.53 8.06 -8.76
N ILE A 137 11.39 7.49 -9.95
CA ILE A 137 12.26 6.42 -10.40
C ILE A 137 12.91 6.80 -11.71
N VAL A 138 14.21 6.54 -11.79
CA VAL A 138 15.09 6.93 -12.89
C VAL A 138 15.44 5.70 -13.70
N ALA A 139 15.11 5.67 -14.98
CA ALA A 139 15.61 4.63 -15.88
C ALA A 139 17.13 4.73 -16.02
N LEU A 140 17.85 3.63 -15.87
CA LEU A 140 19.31 3.56 -15.98
C LEU A 140 19.73 3.20 -17.42
N PRO A 141 20.91 3.65 -17.89
CA PRO A 141 21.39 3.38 -19.25
C PRO A 141 21.52 1.88 -19.59
N ASN A 142 21.67 1.02 -18.60
CA ASN A 142 21.71 -0.43 -18.76
C ASN A 142 20.31 -1.06 -18.97
N GLY A 143 19.24 -0.25 -18.98
CA GLY A 143 17.86 -0.71 -19.05
C GLY A 143 17.22 -1.04 -17.71
N GLY A 144 17.95 -0.85 -16.59
CA GLY A 144 17.40 -0.92 -15.23
C GLY A 144 16.64 0.34 -14.81
N ALA A 145 16.21 0.38 -13.56
CA ALA A 145 15.56 1.53 -12.95
C ALA A 145 16.12 1.78 -11.55
N GLN A 146 16.11 3.00 -11.03
CA GLN A 146 16.61 3.33 -9.69
C GLN A 146 15.56 4.17 -8.96
N ARG A 147 15.16 3.76 -7.76
CA ARG A 147 14.32 4.56 -6.86
C ARG A 147 15.14 5.70 -6.32
N VAL A 148 14.61 6.90 -6.47
CA VAL A 148 15.24 8.11 -6.02
C VAL A 148 14.25 8.89 -5.19
N LEU A 149 14.61 9.13 -3.94
CA LEU A 149 14.04 10.24 -3.20
C LEU A 149 14.81 11.48 -3.63
N ALA A 150 14.24 12.21 -4.60
CA ALA A 150 14.80 13.47 -5.08
C ALA A 150 14.53 14.53 -4.02
N VAL A 151 15.57 15.16 -3.49
CA VAL A 151 15.47 16.12 -2.40
C VAL A 151 16.10 17.44 -2.80
N ASN A 152 15.42 18.54 -2.51
CA ASN A 152 15.97 19.87 -2.72
C ASN A 152 17.26 20.03 -1.88
N PRO A 153 18.39 20.49 -2.44
CA PRO A 153 19.64 20.62 -1.69
C PRO A 153 19.52 21.51 -0.45
N ALA A 154 18.74 22.61 -0.53
CA ALA A 154 18.51 23.49 0.62
C ALA A 154 17.67 22.79 1.69
N PHE A 155 16.66 22.01 1.29
CA PHE A 155 15.89 21.18 2.21
C PHE A 155 16.78 20.11 2.88
N LEU A 156 17.60 19.41 2.09
CA LEU A 156 18.52 18.38 2.57
C LEU A 156 19.51 18.93 3.61
N SER A 157 19.98 20.16 3.42
CA SER A 157 20.88 20.85 4.34
C SER A 157 20.26 21.19 5.71
N GLY A 158 18.93 21.26 5.79
CA GLY A 158 18.19 21.50 7.04
C GLY A 158 17.94 20.25 7.88
N LEU A 159 18.14 19.05 7.31
CA LEU A 159 17.81 17.77 7.96
C LEU A 159 18.68 17.36 9.14
N PRO A 160 19.99 17.66 9.22
CA PRO A 160 20.80 17.26 10.37
C PRO A 160 20.13 17.65 11.69
N GLY A 161 19.85 16.68 12.57
CA GLY A 161 19.18 16.90 13.85
C GLY A 161 17.65 17.13 13.80
N ALA A 162 16.98 16.89 12.66
CA ALA A 162 15.55 17.15 12.49
C ALA A 162 14.65 16.35 13.46
N ILE A 163 15.02 15.10 13.76
CA ILE A 163 14.27 14.24 14.69
C ILE A 163 14.36 14.80 16.11
N GLU A 164 15.57 15.14 16.56
CA GLU A 164 15.84 15.65 17.90
C GLU A 164 15.22 17.03 18.14
N ARG A 165 15.15 17.86 17.10
CA ARG A 165 14.50 19.18 17.16
C ARG A 165 12.99 19.13 17.00
N GLY A 166 12.41 17.99 16.64
CA GLY A 166 10.98 17.88 16.32
C GLY A 166 10.60 18.72 15.09
N ASP A 167 11.41 18.67 14.03
CA ASP A 167 11.10 19.33 12.75
C ASP A 167 10.03 18.53 11.99
N TRP A 168 8.81 18.56 12.50
CA TRP A 168 7.70 17.76 12.00
C TRP A 168 7.31 18.13 10.56
N SER A 169 7.60 19.35 10.10
CA SER A 169 7.37 19.74 8.71
C SER A 169 8.28 18.97 7.77
N SER A 170 9.60 18.97 8.03
CA SER A 170 10.55 18.23 7.21
C SER A 170 10.34 16.72 7.31
N LEU A 171 10.07 16.21 8.51
CA LEU A 171 9.82 14.78 8.72
C LEU A 171 8.51 14.31 8.08
N LEU A 172 7.47 15.15 8.03
CA LEU A 172 6.23 14.86 7.31
C LEU A 172 6.48 14.71 5.81
N LEU A 173 7.14 15.71 5.19
CA LEU A 173 7.42 15.70 3.75
C LEU A 173 8.36 14.55 3.34
N LEU A 174 9.39 14.27 4.15
CA LEU A 174 10.26 13.11 3.94
C LEU A 174 9.48 11.80 4.06
N SER A 175 8.66 11.66 5.10
CA SER A 175 7.92 10.42 5.33
C SER A 175 6.88 10.19 4.23
N GLN A 176 6.25 11.24 3.69
CA GLN A 176 5.37 11.13 2.51
C GLN A 176 6.13 10.62 1.28
N GLY A 177 7.29 11.21 0.99
CA GLY A 177 8.13 10.76 -0.13
C GLY A 177 8.60 9.31 0.03
N ILE A 178 9.02 8.90 1.23
CA ILE A 178 9.34 7.51 1.55
C ILE A 178 8.09 6.62 1.41
N GLY A 179 6.93 7.09 1.87
CA GLY A 179 5.65 6.40 1.78
C GLY A 179 5.24 6.11 0.34
N HIS A 180 5.46 7.05 -0.59
CA HIS A 180 5.23 6.81 -2.02
C HIS A 180 6.09 5.66 -2.56
N HIS A 181 7.38 5.58 -2.18
CA HIS A 181 8.23 4.46 -2.57
C HIS A 181 7.80 3.14 -1.92
N LEU A 182 7.68 3.09 -0.59
CA LEU A 182 7.41 1.84 0.12
C LEU A 182 6.02 1.27 -0.18
N SER A 183 5.06 2.13 -0.51
CA SER A 183 3.72 1.70 -0.90
C SER A 183 3.62 1.32 -2.39
N GLY A 184 4.67 1.57 -3.20
CA GLY A 184 4.70 1.26 -4.63
C GLY A 184 3.86 2.22 -5.48
N HIS A 185 3.71 3.48 -5.03
CA HIS A 185 2.80 4.45 -5.66
C HIS A 185 3.31 5.06 -6.95
N SER A 186 4.56 4.85 -7.29
CA SER A 186 5.12 5.34 -8.53
C SER A 186 4.79 4.34 -9.65
N LEU A 187 3.54 4.08 -10.06
CA LEU A 187 3.27 3.20 -11.23
C LEU A 187 2.00 3.47 -12.04
N LEU A 188 1.10 4.35 -11.58
CA LEU A 188 -0.27 4.40 -12.12
C LEU A 188 -0.70 5.80 -12.56
N SER A 189 -1.71 5.82 -13.44
CA SER A 189 -2.38 6.97 -14.05
C SER A 189 -2.87 8.01 -13.04
N GLU A 190 -3.17 9.22 -13.52
CA GLU A 190 -3.68 10.34 -12.71
C GLU A 190 -4.84 9.98 -11.78
N SER A 191 -5.72 9.06 -12.21
CA SER A 191 -6.84 8.55 -11.42
C SER A 191 -6.46 7.85 -10.11
N SER A 192 -5.20 7.42 -9.98
CA SER A 192 -4.67 6.77 -8.78
C SER A 192 -3.95 7.73 -7.84
N ARG A 193 -3.69 8.98 -8.25
CA ARG A 193 -2.98 9.99 -7.43
C ARG A 193 -3.69 10.27 -6.12
N GLY A 194 -5.03 10.30 -6.12
CA GLY A 194 -5.83 10.53 -4.92
C GLY A 194 -5.58 9.48 -3.84
N PRO A 195 -5.93 8.20 -4.10
CA PRO A 195 -5.66 7.10 -3.19
C PRO A 195 -4.19 6.98 -2.76
N GLN A 196 -3.24 7.18 -3.68
CA GLN A 196 -1.81 7.14 -3.39
C GLN A 196 -1.37 8.25 -2.44
N THR A 197 -1.91 9.46 -2.59
CA THR A 197 -1.67 10.59 -1.69
C THR A 197 -2.14 10.22 -0.28
N LEU A 198 -3.37 9.73 -0.14
CA LEU A 198 -3.92 9.35 1.17
C LEU A 198 -3.11 8.22 1.82
N ALA A 199 -2.70 7.22 1.06
CA ALA A 199 -1.87 6.13 1.59
C ALA A 199 -0.45 6.61 1.99
N ALA A 200 0.13 7.58 1.26
CA ALA A 200 1.39 8.22 1.66
C ALA A 200 1.23 9.10 2.92
N ASP A 201 0.12 9.83 3.04
CA ASP A 201 -0.22 10.62 4.23
C ASP A 201 -0.41 9.72 5.46
N LYS A 202 -1.10 8.58 5.29
CA LYS A 202 -1.25 7.55 6.33
C LYS A 202 0.10 6.98 6.75
N PHE A 203 0.96 6.63 5.80
CA PHE A 203 2.31 6.19 6.12
C PHE A 203 3.09 7.25 6.91
N ALA A 204 3.02 8.51 6.48
CA ALA A 204 3.70 9.61 7.15
C ALA A 204 3.18 9.82 8.58
N GLY A 205 1.86 9.73 8.78
CA GLY A 205 1.24 9.78 10.11
C GLY A 205 1.80 8.70 11.03
N ALA A 206 1.88 7.45 10.54
CA ALA A 206 2.44 6.33 11.29
C ALA A 206 3.91 6.58 11.67
N MET A 207 4.70 7.08 10.72
CA MET A 207 6.10 7.40 10.96
C MET A 207 6.28 8.46 12.06
N LEU A 208 5.53 9.56 11.98
CA LEU A 208 5.58 10.62 12.98
C LEU A 208 5.11 10.14 14.35
N GLY A 209 4.07 9.29 14.41
CA GLY A 209 3.64 8.65 15.65
C GLY A 209 4.72 7.76 16.27
N ARG A 210 5.42 6.94 15.46
CA ARG A 210 6.54 6.11 15.94
C ARG A 210 7.76 6.92 16.37
N LEU A 211 7.90 8.14 15.90
CA LEU A 211 8.91 9.12 16.34
C LEU A 211 8.49 9.88 17.61
N GLY A 212 7.25 9.70 18.08
CA GLY A 212 6.73 10.31 19.31
C GLY A 212 6.17 11.72 19.11
N ALA A 213 5.83 12.11 17.88
CA ALA A 213 5.19 13.39 17.61
C ALA A 213 3.79 13.44 18.22
N ASP A 214 3.42 14.55 18.85
CA ASP A 214 2.06 14.80 19.30
C ASP A 214 1.13 15.08 18.10
N PHE A 215 -0.06 14.46 18.07
CA PHE A 215 -0.95 14.56 16.91
C PHE A 215 -1.46 15.98 16.66
N LYS A 216 -1.67 16.80 17.71
CA LYS A 216 -2.08 18.20 17.53
C LYS A 216 -1.01 18.95 16.74
N THR A 217 0.26 18.78 17.11
CA THR A 217 1.38 19.41 16.40
C THR A 217 1.51 18.90 14.96
N VAL A 218 1.34 17.60 14.74
CA VAL A 218 1.39 16.97 13.41
C VAL A 218 0.27 17.49 12.51
N SER A 219 -0.96 17.54 13.01
CA SER A 219 -2.13 18.00 12.27
C SER A 219 -2.08 19.50 11.94
N GLU A 220 -1.62 20.35 12.86
CA GLU A 220 -1.41 21.78 12.61
C GLU A 220 -0.30 22.01 11.57
N THR A 221 0.79 21.25 11.66
CA THR A 221 1.88 21.28 10.67
C THR A 221 1.39 20.89 9.28
N ALA A 222 0.63 19.81 9.18
CA ALA A 222 0.05 19.34 7.93
C ALA A 222 -0.97 20.32 7.34
N ALA A 223 -1.85 20.89 8.17
CA ALA A 223 -2.82 21.89 7.77
C ALA A 223 -2.17 23.16 7.19
N ALA A 224 -1.01 23.56 7.72
CA ALA A 224 -0.24 24.68 7.18
C ALA A 224 0.39 24.40 5.80
N LEU A 225 0.67 23.13 5.49
CA LEU A 225 1.32 22.72 4.23
C LEU A 225 0.33 22.39 3.11
N TRP A 226 -0.87 21.90 3.43
CA TRP A 226 -1.80 21.35 2.45
C TRP A 226 -2.92 22.32 2.06
N PRO A 227 -3.29 22.40 0.78
CA PRO A 227 -4.41 23.24 0.33
C PRO A 227 -5.73 22.75 0.90
N GLU A 228 -6.62 23.69 1.26
CA GLU A 228 -7.95 23.38 1.80
C GLU A 228 -8.77 22.53 0.82
N GLN A 229 -8.77 22.94 -0.46
CA GLN A 229 -9.54 22.31 -1.53
C GLN A 229 -8.71 21.28 -2.29
N GLN A 230 -9.40 20.30 -2.86
CA GLN A 230 -8.84 19.33 -3.80
C GLN A 230 -8.17 20.07 -4.98
N THR A 231 -7.00 19.60 -5.40
CA THR A 231 -6.27 20.15 -6.55
C THR A 231 -6.04 19.03 -7.56
N GLY A 232 -6.71 19.08 -8.72
CA GLY A 232 -6.67 18.00 -9.71
C GLY A 232 -7.15 16.68 -9.11
N ALA A 233 -6.32 15.64 -9.19
CA ALA A 233 -6.57 14.34 -8.56
C ALA A 233 -6.03 14.21 -7.12
N VAL A 234 -5.43 15.27 -6.56
CA VAL A 234 -4.87 15.29 -5.19
C VAL A 234 -5.94 15.74 -4.19
N PRO A 235 -6.26 14.96 -3.13
CA PRO A 235 -7.37 15.26 -2.21
C PRO A 235 -7.13 16.53 -1.40
N GLY A 236 -8.21 17.16 -0.95
CA GLY A 236 -8.16 18.34 -0.08
C GLY A 236 -7.70 18.03 1.34
N ARG A 237 -7.39 19.08 2.10
CA ARG A 237 -6.81 18.99 3.46
C ARG A 237 -7.57 18.05 4.40
N ALA A 238 -8.89 18.08 4.38
CA ALA A 238 -9.72 17.29 5.30
C ALA A 238 -9.48 15.77 5.16
N GLU A 239 -9.51 15.26 3.93
CA GLU A 239 -9.28 13.83 3.64
C GLU A 239 -7.85 13.42 3.99
N ARG A 240 -6.88 14.27 3.66
CA ARG A 240 -5.47 14.06 3.95
C ARG A 240 -5.17 14.03 5.45
N LEU A 241 -5.77 14.93 6.22
CA LEU A 241 -5.69 14.93 7.69
C LEU A 241 -6.32 13.68 8.29
N ALA A 242 -7.43 13.18 7.73
CA ALA A 242 -8.04 11.94 8.18
C ALA A 242 -7.13 10.72 7.94
N ALA A 243 -6.49 10.65 6.77
CA ALA A 243 -5.51 9.60 6.46
C ALA A 243 -4.28 9.69 7.38
N LEU A 244 -3.74 10.89 7.58
CA LEU A 244 -2.64 11.17 8.51
C LEU A 244 -2.98 10.73 9.94
N ALA A 245 -4.19 11.07 10.42
CA ALA A 245 -4.69 10.67 11.74
C ALA A 245 -4.78 9.15 11.89
N SER A 246 -5.32 8.46 10.88
CA SER A 246 -5.43 7.00 10.85
C SER A 246 -4.06 6.34 11.02
N GLY A 247 -3.06 6.82 10.28
CA GLY A 247 -1.69 6.32 10.38
C GLY A 247 -1.05 6.58 11.74
N TRP A 248 -1.16 7.81 12.23
CA TRP A 248 -0.60 8.21 13.52
C TRP A 248 -1.19 7.38 14.66
N LEU A 249 -2.52 7.18 14.66
CA LEU A 249 -3.20 6.37 15.65
C LEU A 249 -2.67 4.93 15.63
N ALA A 250 -2.63 4.29 14.46
CA ALA A 250 -2.11 2.93 14.31
C ALA A 250 -0.68 2.77 14.85
N ALA A 251 0.18 3.77 14.66
CA ALA A 251 1.54 3.76 15.22
C ALA A 251 1.59 3.98 16.74
N CYS A 252 0.78 4.92 17.24
CA CYS A 252 0.71 5.25 18.66
C CYS A 252 0.39 4.00 19.51
N VAL A 253 -0.51 3.16 18.98
CA VAL A 253 -0.85 1.82 19.50
C VAL A 253 0.38 0.93 19.64
N GLU A 254 1.16 0.80 18.57
CA GLU A 254 2.33 -0.08 18.51
C GLU A 254 3.40 0.29 19.53
N VAL A 255 3.65 1.60 19.71
CA VAL A 255 4.69 2.09 20.62
C VAL A 255 4.21 2.33 22.05
N LYS A 256 2.95 1.98 22.38
CA LYS A 256 2.30 2.22 23.70
C LYS A 256 2.49 3.67 24.18
N ALA A 257 2.45 4.63 23.27
CA ALA A 257 2.73 6.04 23.56
C ALA A 257 1.45 6.89 23.71
N CYS A 258 0.26 6.28 23.61
CA CYS A 258 -0.99 7.03 23.66
C CYS A 258 -1.29 7.52 25.08
N SER A 259 -1.14 8.83 25.31
CA SER A 259 -1.79 9.52 26.42
C SER A 259 -3.18 10.02 25.99
N PRO A 260 -4.18 10.10 26.90
CA PRO A 260 -5.54 10.53 26.59
C PRO A 260 -5.64 11.94 25.97
N ASP A 261 -4.67 12.82 26.28
CA ASP A 261 -4.58 14.18 25.72
C ASP A 261 -3.96 14.23 24.31
N SER A 262 -3.40 13.11 23.81
CA SER A 262 -2.73 12.99 22.51
C SER A 262 -3.56 12.26 21.46
N ALA A 263 -4.67 11.62 21.84
CA ALA A 263 -5.59 11.00 20.90
C ALA A 263 -6.44 12.07 20.18
N PRO A 264 -6.77 11.90 18.88
CA PRO A 264 -7.68 12.82 18.20
C PRO A 264 -9.03 12.82 18.93
N GLN A 265 -9.33 13.92 19.62
CA GLN A 265 -10.65 14.14 20.23
C GLN A 265 -11.66 14.27 19.08
N PRO A 266 -12.78 13.52 19.09
CA PRO A 266 -13.89 13.81 18.20
C PRO A 266 -14.49 15.16 18.61
N GLY A 267 -14.05 16.23 17.96
CA GLY A 267 -14.59 17.56 18.14
C GLY A 267 -16.03 17.62 17.63
N GLY A 268 -16.98 17.44 18.53
CA GLY A 268 -18.39 17.68 18.28
C GLY A 268 -18.73 19.17 18.31
N GLU A 269 -19.22 19.67 17.18
CA GLU A 269 -20.50 20.35 17.08
C GLU A 269 -21.13 19.85 15.77
N GLU A 270 -22.24 19.10 15.85
CA GLU A 270 -23.08 18.77 14.70
C GLU A 270 -23.70 20.07 14.15
N HIS A 271 -23.03 20.71 13.20
CA HIS A 271 -23.68 21.60 12.26
C HIS A 271 -24.13 20.76 11.04
N PRO A 272 -25.42 20.78 10.66
CA PRO A 272 -25.89 20.01 9.53
C PRO A 272 -25.22 20.52 8.25
N LEU A 273 -24.50 19.63 7.57
CA LEU A 273 -23.86 19.89 6.28
C LEU A 273 -24.92 20.32 5.24
N PRO A 274 -24.79 21.50 4.60
CA PRO A 274 -25.61 21.82 3.43
C PRO A 274 -25.15 20.97 2.24
N ASN A 275 -26.09 20.26 1.64
CA ASN A 275 -25.93 19.33 0.52
C ASN A 275 -25.45 20.08 -0.76
N PRO A 276 -24.19 19.93 -1.22
CA PRO A 276 -23.64 20.74 -2.33
C PRO A 276 -23.99 20.24 -3.74
N LEU A 277 -24.71 19.12 -3.88
CA LEU A 277 -24.84 18.41 -5.16
C LEU A 277 -25.93 18.93 -6.13
N GLN A 278 -26.57 20.08 -5.88
CA GLN A 278 -27.63 20.60 -6.78
C GLN A 278 -27.23 21.77 -7.70
N ASN A 279 -26.14 22.50 -7.44
CA ASN A 279 -25.84 23.73 -8.23
C ASN A 279 -24.66 23.63 -9.22
N ALA A 280 -23.96 22.50 -9.32
CA ALA A 280 -22.80 22.37 -10.22
C ALA A 280 -23.12 21.83 -11.63
N ARG A 281 -24.40 21.60 -11.98
CA ARG A 281 -24.78 20.90 -13.23
C ARG A 281 -24.95 21.77 -14.48
N GLN A 282 -24.75 23.08 -14.44
CA GLN A 282 -25.02 23.94 -15.61
C GLN A 282 -23.82 24.58 -16.33
N PRO A 283 -22.65 24.88 -15.73
CA PRO A 283 -21.57 25.53 -16.49
C PRO A 283 -20.63 24.56 -17.22
N VAL A 284 -20.59 23.27 -16.87
CA VAL A 284 -19.61 22.31 -17.43
C VAL A 284 -20.01 21.78 -18.82
N LEU A 285 -21.31 21.74 -19.15
CA LEU A 285 -21.77 21.27 -20.46
C LEU A 285 -21.54 22.28 -21.60
N ALA A 286 -21.42 23.58 -21.27
CA ALA A 286 -21.21 24.65 -22.25
C ALA A 286 -19.74 24.81 -22.68
N ALA A 287 -18.79 24.52 -21.77
CA ALA A 287 -17.37 24.59 -22.08
C ALA A 287 -16.92 23.46 -23.02
N LEU A 288 -17.50 22.25 -22.88
CA LEU A 288 -17.13 21.08 -23.68
C LEU A 288 -17.59 21.16 -25.16
N GLN A 289 -18.57 22.02 -25.48
CA GLN A 289 -19.08 22.19 -26.85
C GLN A 289 -18.30 23.23 -27.67
N ALA A 290 -17.52 24.11 -27.03
CA ALA A 290 -16.70 25.11 -27.71
C ALA A 290 -15.36 24.55 -28.21
N GLU A 291 -14.86 23.49 -27.58
CA GLU A 291 -13.52 22.95 -27.83
C GLU A 291 -13.46 21.92 -28.97
N ILE A 292 -14.63 21.36 -29.35
CA ILE A 292 -14.77 20.40 -30.47
C ILE A 292 -14.77 21.11 -31.84
N ALA A 293 -14.89 22.43 -31.89
CA ALA A 293 -15.01 23.19 -33.14
C ALA A 293 -13.68 23.67 -33.76
N SER A 294 -12.51 23.46 -33.12
CA SER A 294 -11.28 24.19 -33.49
C SER A 294 -10.14 23.41 -34.14
N HIS A 295 -10.23 22.08 -34.36
CA HIS A 295 -9.06 21.30 -34.84
C HIS A 295 -9.31 20.45 -36.08
N SER A 296 -9.38 21.09 -37.25
CA SER A 296 -9.21 20.43 -38.55
C SER A 296 -8.40 21.30 -39.49
N GLN A 297 -7.13 20.95 -39.74
CA GLN A 297 -6.51 20.75 -41.08
C GLN A 297 -4.95 20.73 -41.08
N SER A 298 -4.38 19.63 -41.63
CA SER A 298 -3.21 19.50 -42.57
C SER A 298 -1.79 19.97 -42.16
N GLY A 299 -0.65 19.31 -42.41
CA GLY A 299 -0.26 18.09 -43.17
C GLY A 299 1.22 18.14 -43.68
N HIS A 300 1.87 16.96 -43.83
CA HIS A 300 3.06 16.58 -44.66
C HIS A 300 4.55 16.71 -44.17
N ALA A 301 5.38 15.71 -44.58
CA ALA A 301 6.82 15.41 -44.33
C ALA A 301 7.54 14.97 -45.65
N PRO A 302 8.81 14.48 -45.77
CA PRO A 302 10.15 14.61 -45.07
C PRO A 302 11.35 14.83 -46.10
N PRO A 303 12.60 14.28 -45.99
CA PRO A 303 13.83 14.62 -45.20
C PRO A 303 15.11 14.87 -46.11
N PRO A 304 16.41 14.93 -45.63
CA PRO A 304 17.23 13.73 -45.27
C PRO A 304 18.39 13.87 -44.21
N SER A 305 18.75 12.73 -43.61
CA SER A 305 20.05 12.17 -43.12
C SER A 305 21.16 12.99 -42.40
N GLU A 306 21.56 12.55 -41.20
CA GLU A 306 22.95 12.64 -40.67
C GLU A 306 23.23 11.62 -39.52
N GLU A 307 23.50 10.36 -39.88
CA GLU A 307 23.83 9.23 -38.99
C GLU A 307 25.26 9.27 -38.37
N ALA A 308 25.88 10.45 -38.16
CA ALA A 308 27.31 10.49 -37.80
C ALA A 308 27.73 11.37 -36.59
N SER A 309 26.78 11.95 -35.83
CA SER A 309 27.14 12.85 -34.71
C SER A 309 26.43 12.60 -33.37
N GLU A 310 25.40 11.74 -33.31
CA GLU A 310 24.55 11.62 -32.11
C GLU A 310 25.07 10.65 -31.02
N VAL A 311 26.14 9.89 -31.27
CA VAL A 311 26.69 8.92 -30.30
C VAL A 311 27.25 9.58 -29.03
N SER A 312 27.43 10.91 -29.01
CA SER A 312 27.81 11.67 -27.79
C SER A 312 26.63 12.34 -27.07
N ALA A 313 25.41 12.32 -27.64
CA ALA A 313 24.21 12.91 -27.06
C ALA A 313 23.31 11.90 -26.30
N GLU A 314 23.58 10.60 -26.41
CA GLU A 314 22.87 9.52 -25.70
C GLU A 314 23.12 9.48 -24.17
N LEU A 315 23.92 10.39 -23.61
CA LEU A 315 24.36 10.34 -22.21
C LEU A 315 23.64 11.32 -21.25
N GLY A 316 22.52 11.94 -21.64
CA GLY A 316 21.93 13.05 -20.87
C GLY A 316 20.48 12.95 -20.41
N ARG A 317 19.69 11.94 -20.79
CA ARG A 317 18.24 11.93 -20.50
C ARG A 317 17.70 10.55 -20.15
N ALA A 318 17.93 10.16 -18.91
CA ALA A 318 17.10 9.15 -18.25
C ALA A 318 15.72 9.78 -17.96
N ALA A 319 14.72 9.49 -18.79
CA ALA A 319 13.35 9.86 -18.49
C ALA A 319 12.90 9.10 -17.23
N ALA A 320 12.39 9.83 -16.24
CA ALA A 320 11.85 9.23 -15.03
C ALA A 320 10.57 8.45 -15.36
N ILE A 321 10.56 7.15 -15.06
CA ILE A 321 9.40 6.29 -15.28
C ILE A 321 9.01 5.69 -13.93
N PRO A 322 7.73 5.69 -13.55
CA PRO A 322 7.35 5.22 -12.23
C PRO A 322 7.51 3.68 -12.15
N LEU A 323 8.21 3.13 -11.14
CA LEU A 323 8.27 1.69 -10.78
C LEU A 323 8.22 1.44 -9.24
N LYS A 324 8.49 0.23 -8.74
CA LYS A 324 8.97 -0.05 -7.37
C LYS A 324 10.34 -0.75 -7.56
N PHE A 325 11.28 -0.90 -6.64
CA PHE A 325 12.64 -1.45 -6.92
C PHE A 325 13.60 -0.65 -7.82
N ASP A 326 14.88 -0.82 -7.48
CA ASP A 326 16.08 -0.39 -8.22
C ASP A 326 16.53 -1.41 -9.28
N ARG A 327 15.77 -2.49 -9.41
CA ARG A 327 15.87 -3.53 -10.42
C ARG A 327 14.77 -4.54 -10.18
N PHE A 328 14.24 -5.11 -11.25
CA PHE A 328 13.37 -6.27 -11.22
C PHE A 328 14.14 -7.57 -11.39
N VAL A 329 15.45 -7.54 -11.63
CA VAL A 329 16.31 -8.72 -11.72
C VAL A 329 17.51 -8.59 -10.78
N GLU A 330 17.53 -9.38 -9.71
CA GLU A 330 18.64 -9.48 -8.76
C GLU A 330 19.53 -10.68 -9.09
N ASP A 331 20.69 -10.43 -9.70
CA ASP A 331 21.75 -11.43 -9.91
C ASP A 331 23.11 -10.94 -9.36
N PRO A 332 23.27 -10.88 -8.02
CA PRO A 332 24.46 -10.28 -7.39
C PRO A 332 25.75 -11.07 -7.64
N ALA A 333 25.65 -12.35 -8.00
CA ALA A 333 26.80 -13.19 -8.31
C ALA A 333 27.13 -13.23 -9.81
N ALA A 334 26.40 -12.45 -10.63
CA ALA A 334 26.53 -12.44 -12.09
C ALA A 334 26.54 -13.86 -12.67
N LEU A 335 25.59 -14.68 -12.22
CA LEU A 335 25.38 -16.06 -12.65
C LEU A 335 24.86 -16.10 -14.09
N ILE A 336 24.10 -15.09 -14.50
CA ILE A 336 23.45 -14.98 -15.79
C ILE A 336 24.23 -14.02 -16.69
N ASN A 337 24.08 -14.19 -17.99
CA ASN A 337 24.58 -13.24 -18.97
C ASN A 337 24.03 -11.82 -18.73
N GLU A 338 24.91 -10.81 -18.66
CA GLU A 338 24.54 -9.42 -18.43
C GLU A 338 23.54 -8.85 -19.46
N LYS A 339 23.66 -9.25 -20.74
CA LYS A 339 22.73 -8.83 -21.80
C LYS A 339 21.32 -9.38 -21.58
N GLU A 340 21.24 -10.61 -21.09
CA GLU A 340 19.97 -11.27 -20.80
C GLU A 340 19.31 -10.65 -19.57
N VAL A 341 20.09 -10.43 -18.49
CA VAL A 341 19.63 -9.70 -17.30
C VAL A 341 19.10 -8.32 -17.69
N ALA A 342 19.84 -7.57 -18.49
CA ALA A 342 19.42 -6.25 -18.96
C ALA A 342 18.16 -6.31 -19.85
N SER A 343 17.97 -7.37 -20.63
CA SER A 343 16.75 -7.56 -21.42
C SER A 343 15.55 -7.84 -20.53
N LEU A 344 15.67 -8.81 -19.63
CA LEU A 344 14.61 -9.18 -18.72
C LEU A 344 14.23 -8.02 -17.79
N GLU A 345 15.21 -7.23 -17.37
CA GLU A 345 14.99 -6.01 -16.59
C GLU A 345 14.12 -5.01 -17.36
N ARG A 346 14.46 -4.70 -18.63
CA ARG A 346 13.64 -3.82 -19.47
C ARG A 346 12.22 -4.35 -19.66
N ASP A 347 12.08 -5.65 -19.87
CA ASP A 347 10.79 -6.31 -20.05
C ASP A 347 9.95 -6.21 -18.77
N ALA A 348 10.56 -6.45 -17.60
CA ALA A 348 9.91 -6.32 -16.30
C ALA A 348 9.49 -4.86 -16.01
N VAL A 349 10.33 -3.89 -16.36
CA VAL A 349 10.03 -2.45 -16.25
C VAL A 349 8.83 -2.08 -17.11
N SER A 350 8.84 -2.47 -18.39
CA SER A 350 7.74 -2.24 -19.33
C SER A 350 6.46 -2.94 -18.86
N TYR A 351 6.59 -4.15 -18.32
CA TYR A 351 5.49 -4.91 -17.76
C TYR A 351 4.93 -4.27 -16.50
N ALA A 352 5.74 -3.67 -15.63
CA ALA A 352 5.19 -3.00 -14.46
C ALA A 352 4.34 -1.77 -14.84
N GLN A 353 4.71 -1.01 -15.87
CA GLN A 353 4.01 0.22 -16.26
C GLN A 353 2.61 0.01 -16.82
N LYS A 354 2.36 -1.08 -17.56
CA LYS A 354 1.08 -1.27 -18.26
C LYS A 354 -0.01 -1.85 -17.34
N PRO A 355 0.13 -3.09 -16.85
CA PRO A 355 -0.78 -3.67 -15.88
C PRO A 355 -0.56 -3.18 -14.45
N GLY A 356 0.47 -2.40 -14.12
CA GLY A 356 0.75 -2.05 -12.72
C GLY A 356 1.27 -3.22 -11.88
N VAL A 357 1.70 -4.34 -12.50
CA VAL A 357 2.12 -5.57 -11.81
C VAL A 357 3.64 -5.62 -11.71
N GLU A 358 4.15 -5.79 -10.50
CA GLU A 358 5.59 -5.82 -10.25
C GLU A 358 6.09 -7.27 -10.15
N VAL A 359 7.10 -7.63 -10.94
CA VAL A 359 7.66 -8.99 -10.93
C VAL A 359 9.17 -8.93 -10.66
N LEU A 360 9.56 -9.25 -9.42
CA LEU A 360 10.96 -9.32 -9.00
C LEU A 360 11.51 -10.73 -9.23
N THR A 361 12.51 -10.87 -10.09
CA THR A 361 13.27 -12.09 -10.32
C THR A 361 14.55 -12.07 -9.52
N VAL A 362 14.78 -13.05 -8.65
CA VAL A 362 15.99 -13.18 -7.83
C VAL A 362 16.74 -14.45 -8.22
N VAL A 363 17.97 -14.29 -8.68
CA VAL A 363 18.87 -15.37 -9.08
C VAL A 363 20.03 -15.46 -8.10
N ARG A 364 20.01 -16.49 -7.24
CA ARG A 364 21.10 -16.74 -6.28
C ARG A 364 21.11 -18.15 -5.72
N ASN A 365 22.29 -18.68 -5.43
CA ASN A 365 22.42 -20.02 -4.86
C ASN A 365 22.26 -20.06 -3.33
N ASP A 366 22.68 -19.00 -2.64
CA ASP A 366 22.53 -18.90 -1.19
C ASP A 366 21.18 -18.26 -0.84
N LEU A 367 20.36 -19.04 -0.12
CA LEU A 367 19.02 -18.67 0.34
C LEU A 367 18.95 -18.58 1.88
N GLY A 368 20.10 -18.60 2.57
CA GLY A 368 20.17 -18.49 4.02
C GLY A 368 19.46 -19.64 4.75
N GLY A 369 19.55 -20.87 4.21
CA GLY A 369 18.90 -22.06 4.77
C GLY A 369 17.40 -22.20 4.47
N LEU A 370 16.79 -21.25 3.75
CA LEU A 370 15.41 -21.34 3.29
C LEU A 370 15.30 -22.18 2.00
N SER A 371 14.12 -22.72 1.73
CA SER A 371 13.76 -23.17 0.38
C SER A 371 13.54 -21.96 -0.53
N ALA A 372 13.69 -22.13 -1.84
CA ALA A 372 13.43 -21.04 -2.80
C ALA A 372 12.01 -20.45 -2.67
N GLU A 373 11.01 -21.27 -2.38
CA GLU A 373 9.63 -20.83 -2.12
C GLU A 373 9.51 -19.98 -0.84
N ALA A 374 10.07 -20.45 0.28
CA ALA A 374 10.06 -19.70 1.53
C ALA A 374 10.87 -18.40 1.43
N TYR A 375 11.96 -18.42 0.65
CA TYR A 375 12.75 -17.23 0.35
C TYR A 375 11.96 -16.24 -0.51
N ALA A 376 11.24 -16.70 -1.55
CA ALA A 376 10.39 -15.84 -2.38
C ALA A 376 9.33 -15.13 -1.53
N GLN A 377 8.66 -15.86 -0.64
CA GLN A 377 7.67 -15.29 0.28
C GLN A 377 8.29 -14.29 1.26
N LYS A 378 9.49 -14.59 1.77
CA LYS A 378 10.26 -13.66 2.62
C LYS A 378 10.55 -12.36 1.88
N ILE A 379 11.02 -12.42 0.64
CA ILE A 379 11.32 -11.23 -0.16
C ILE A 379 10.04 -10.47 -0.51
N LEU A 380 8.95 -11.15 -0.88
CA LEU A 380 7.65 -10.51 -1.14
C LEU A 380 7.19 -9.70 0.07
N ARG A 381 7.34 -10.23 1.29
CA ARG A 381 7.01 -9.53 2.55
C ARG A 381 7.98 -8.40 2.88
N GLU A 382 9.28 -8.68 2.91
CA GLU A 382 10.30 -7.74 3.37
C GLU A 382 10.54 -6.58 2.41
N ARG A 383 10.42 -6.82 1.10
CA ARG A 383 10.55 -5.81 0.06
C ARG A 383 9.21 -5.24 -0.38
N ARG A 384 8.10 -5.80 0.13
CA ARG A 384 6.72 -5.44 -0.23
C ARG A 384 6.56 -5.37 -1.75
N VAL A 385 6.86 -6.45 -2.47
CA VAL A 385 6.71 -6.46 -3.93
C VAL A 385 5.26 -6.26 -4.34
N GLY A 386 5.00 -5.32 -5.26
CA GLY A 386 3.67 -4.80 -5.59
C GLY A 386 3.18 -3.72 -4.64
N GLN A 387 2.08 -3.07 -4.98
CA GLN A 387 1.35 -2.20 -4.07
C GLN A 387 0.79 -3.01 -2.91
N LEU A 388 1.07 -2.58 -1.68
CA LEU A 388 0.67 -3.32 -0.48
C LEU A 388 -0.84 -3.49 -0.39
N GLU A 389 -1.57 -2.42 -0.72
CA GLU A 389 -3.02 -2.39 -0.64
C GLU A 389 -3.68 -3.34 -1.65
N LEU A 390 -3.08 -3.49 -2.82
CA LEU A 390 -3.64 -4.24 -3.94
C LEU A 390 -3.06 -5.64 -4.08
N GLY A 391 -1.86 -5.89 -3.54
CA GLY A 391 -1.16 -7.18 -3.62
C GLY A 391 -0.82 -7.60 -5.05
N ASN A 392 -0.47 -6.66 -5.92
CA ASN A 392 -0.20 -6.88 -7.35
C ASN A 392 1.29 -7.15 -7.66
N GLY A 393 2.01 -7.78 -6.74
CA GLY A 393 3.42 -8.10 -6.90
C GLY A 393 3.71 -9.60 -6.89
N ALA A 394 4.80 -9.98 -7.56
CA ALA A 394 5.31 -11.35 -7.62
C ALA A 394 6.81 -11.36 -7.37
N VAL A 395 7.27 -12.38 -6.64
CA VAL A 395 8.70 -12.68 -6.49
C VAL A 395 8.99 -14.07 -7.02
N LEU A 396 9.91 -14.15 -7.97
CA LEU A 396 10.37 -15.37 -8.61
C LEU A 396 11.81 -15.63 -8.19
N VAL A 397 12.05 -16.73 -7.49
CA VAL A 397 13.39 -17.09 -7.01
C VAL A 397 13.88 -18.29 -7.78
N ILE A 398 15.10 -18.21 -8.31
CA ILE A 398 15.78 -19.32 -8.95
C ILE A 398 17.16 -19.46 -8.30
N ALA A 399 17.48 -20.66 -7.84
CA ALA A 399 18.76 -21.04 -7.27
C ALA A 399 19.43 -22.10 -8.15
N PRO A 400 20.12 -21.68 -9.24
CA PRO A 400 20.61 -22.57 -10.27
C PRO A 400 21.49 -23.72 -9.76
N GLY A 401 22.45 -23.42 -8.88
CA GLY A 401 23.38 -24.39 -8.32
C GLY A 401 22.75 -25.37 -7.33
N ARG A 402 21.50 -25.11 -6.89
CA ARG A 402 20.74 -26.01 -6.01
C ARG A 402 19.66 -26.80 -6.75
N GLY A 403 19.37 -26.47 -8.01
CA GLY A 403 18.22 -27.05 -8.70
C GLY A 403 16.87 -26.60 -8.14
N GLU A 404 16.84 -25.49 -7.38
CA GLU A 404 15.66 -25.03 -6.66
C GLU A 404 15.08 -23.77 -7.30
N TRP A 405 13.76 -23.62 -7.16
CA TRP A 405 13.01 -22.44 -7.60
C TRP A 405 11.78 -22.27 -6.70
N GLY A 406 11.22 -21.06 -6.69
CA GLY A 406 10.02 -20.73 -5.92
C GLY A 406 9.35 -19.46 -6.45
N ALA A 407 8.04 -19.34 -6.25
CA ALA A 407 7.25 -18.21 -6.71
C ALA A 407 6.26 -17.76 -5.64
N ALA A 408 6.41 -16.53 -5.17
CA ALA A 408 5.47 -15.90 -4.26
C ALA A 408 4.64 -14.87 -5.01
N LEU A 409 3.32 -15.07 -5.07
CA LEU A 409 2.37 -14.13 -5.66
C LEU A 409 1.61 -13.40 -4.56
N GLY A 410 1.44 -12.08 -4.71
CA GLY A 410 0.66 -11.26 -3.82
C GLY A 410 -0.84 -11.58 -3.88
N PRO A 411 -1.62 -11.22 -2.84
CA PRO A 411 -3.05 -11.52 -2.73
C PRO A 411 -3.87 -11.08 -3.94
N GLY A 412 -3.55 -9.90 -4.48
CA GLY A 412 -4.12 -9.36 -5.70
C GLY A 412 -3.98 -10.29 -6.89
N LEU A 413 -2.76 -10.78 -7.13
CA LEU A 413 -2.49 -11.72 -8.22
C LEU A 413 -3.14 -13.08 -7.96
N THR A 414 -3.07 -13.60 -6.74
CA THR A 414 -3.70 -14.89 -6.40
C THR A 414 -5.22 -14.88 -6.50
N SER A 415 -5.85 -13.69 -6.41
CA SER A 415 -7.29 -13.52 -6.60
C SER A 415 -7.73 -13.54 -8.07
N LEU A 416 -6.78 -13.43 -9.00
CA LEU A 416 -7.07 -13.41 -10.44
C LEU A 416 -7.13 -14.84 -11.03
N PRO A 417 -7.84 -15.01 -12.15
CA PRO A 417 -7.69 -16.20 -12.98
C PRO A 417 -6.21 -16.44 -13.34
N ASP A 418 -5.85 -17.65 -13.74
CA ASP A 418 -4.49 -18.01 -14.15
C ASP A 418 -3.37 -17.92 -13.11
N ALA A 419 -3.63 -17.51 -11.86
CA ALA A 419 -2.57 -17.41 -10.86
C ALA A 419 -1.84 -18.75 -10.62
N ALA A 420 -2.60 -19.82 -10.43
CA ALA A 420 -2.05 -21.17 -10.29
C ALA A 420 -1.36 -21.65 -11.58
N SER A 421 -1.99 -21.43 -12.75
CA SER A 421 -1.43 -21.87 -14.03
C SER A 421 -0.16 -21.11 -14.41
N GLY A 422 -0.02 -19.85 -13.98
CA GLY A 422 1.19 -19.05 -14.13
C GLY A 422 2.32 -19.56 -13.25
N ALA A 423 2.04 -19.79 -11.96
CA ALA A 423 3.04 -20.36 -11.04
C ALA A 423 3.52 -21.75 -11.50
N ASP A 424 2.60 -22.60 -11.97
CA ASP A 424 2.93 -23.93 -12.52
C ASP A 424 3.81 -23.84 -13.77
N GLU A 425 3.51 -22.91 -14.68
CA GLU A 425 4.28 -22.74 -15.91
C GLU A 425 5.68 -22.15 -15.63
N PHE A 426 5.77 -21.17 -14.74
CA PHE A 426 7.05 -20.69 -14.21
C PHE A 426 7.86 -21.85 -13.65
N GLY A 427 7.26 -22.66 -12.77
CA GLY A 427 7.92 -23.79 -12.14
C GLY A 427 8.46 -24.81 -13.14
N LYS A 428 7.68 -25.16 -14.16
CA LYS A 428 8.12 -26.07 -15.24
C LYS A 428 9.33 -25.52 -15.99
N ARG A 429 9.33 -24.23 -16.32
CA ARG A 429 10.42 -23.59 -17.07
C ARG A 429 11.67 -23.36 -16.20
N ALA A 430 11.49 -22.93 -14.96
CA ALA A 430 12.55 -22.81 -13.98
C ALA A 430 13.21 -24.17 -13.69
N ALA A 431 12.41 -25.24 -13.56
CA ALA A 431 12.92 -26.60 -13.43
C ALA A 431 13.74 -27.03 -14.66
N ALA A 432 13.29 -26.70 -15.87
CA ALA A 432 14.03 -27.01 -17.10
C ALA A 432 15.38 -26.26 -17.16
N PHE A 433 15.37 -24.97 -16.84
CA PHE A 433 16.55 -24.11 -16.80
C PHE A 433 17.57 -24.59 -15.75
N THR A 434 17.13 -24.80 -14.50
CA THR A 434 18.00 -25.30 -13.42
C THR A 434 18.53 -26.71 -13.71
N LYS A 435 17.74 -27.56 -14.36
CA LYS A 435 18.19 -28.89 -14.81
C LYS A 435 19.28 -28.81 -15.89
N SER A 436 19.18 -27.88 -16.84
CA SER A 436 20.22 -27.64 -17.84
C SER A 436 21.55 -27.27 -17.16
N ILE A 437 21.52 -26.36 -16.20
CA ILE A 437 22.70 -25.95 -15.43
C ILE A 437 23.27 -27.09 -14.58
N SER A 438 22.41 -27.90 -13.96
CA SER A 438 22.85 -29.08 -13.19
C SER A 438 23.56 -30.14 -14.05
N LYS A 439 23.34 -30.14 -15.37
CA LYS A 439 24.04 -31.00 -16.34
C LYS A 439 25.36 -30.43 -16.83
N GLY A 440 25.73 -29.21 -16.41
CA GLY A 440 26.98 -28.55 -16.76
C GLY A 440 26.85 -27.46 -17.83
N ASP A 441 25.64 -27.11 -18.27
CA ASP A 441 25.44 -25.98 -19.18
C ASP A 441 25.77 -24.65 -18.47
N ASP A 442 26.48 -23.76 -19.16
CA ASP A 442 26.89 -22.47 -18.61
C ASP A 442 25.74 -21.45 -18.72
N PRO A 443 25.20 -20.93 -17.60
CA PRO A 443 24.13 -19.92 -17.60
C PRO A 443 24.52 -18.57 -18.20
N LYS A 444 25.81 -18.35 -18.55
CA LYS A 444 26.26 -17.18 -19.30
C LYS A 444 26.11 -17.34 -20.82
N GLN A 445 25.88 -18.55 -21.32
CA GLN A 445 25.58 -18.75 -22.73
C GLN A 445 24.18 -18.22 -23.06
N PRO A 446 24.01 -17.43 -24.15
CA PRO A 446 22.73 -16.77 -24.46
C PRO A 446 21.52 -17.72 -24.48
N MET A 447 21.65 -18.89 -25.13
CA MET A 447 20.55 -19.86 -25.22
C MET A 447 20.16 -20.48 -23.88
N VAL A 448 21.12 -20.63 -22.97
CA VAL A 448 20.87 -21.15 -21.62
C VAL A 448 20.23 -20.05 -20.77
N ALA A 449 20.80 -18.84 -20.80
CA ALA A 449 20.32 -17.66 -20.10
C ALA A 449 18.86 -17.33 -20.44
N MET A 450 18.46 -17.47 -21.72
CA MET A 450 17.08 -17.29 -22.18
C MET A 450 16.07 -18.19 -21.45
N GLY A 451 16.50 -19.32 -20.87
CA GLY A 451 15.66 -20.17 -20.03
C GLY A 451 15.15 -19.45 -18.78
N LEU A 452 15.93 -18.52 -18.19
CA LEU A 452 15.49 -17.65 -17.11
C LEU A 452 14.39 -16.70 -17.59
N THR A 453 14.64 -16.00 -18.69
CA THR A 453 13.71 -15.06 -19.30
C THR A 453 12.38 -15.73 -19.63
N GLU A 454 12.42 -16.92 -20.25
CA GLU A 454 11.21 -17.67 -20.56
C GLU A 454 10.47 -18.15 -19.31
N ALA A 455 11.18 -18.49 -18.23
CA ALA A 455 10.55 -18.81 -16.95
C ALA A 455 9.83 -17.58 -16.38
N THR A 456 10.50 -16.43 -16.28
CA THR A 456 9.88 -15.20 -15.77
C THR A 456 8.72 -14.73 -16.64
N HIS A 457 8.85 -14.81 -17.97
CA HIS A 457 7.79 -14.47 -18.90
C HIS A 457 6.55 -15.36 -18.80
N ALA A 458 6.65 -16.57 -18.24
CA ALA A 458 5.47 -17.40 -17.99
C ALA A 458 4.45 -16.72 -17.07
N ILE A 459 4.92 -15.87 -16.14
CA ILE A 459 4.06 -15.07 -15.27
C ILE A 459 3.61 -13.80 -16.00
N MET A 460 4.55 -13.07 -16.60
CA MET A 460 4.25 -11.78 -17.25
C MET A 460 3.29 -11.91 -18.44
N ARG A 461 3.26 -13.05 -19.12
CA ARG A 461 2.38 -13.30 -20.28
C ARG A 461 0.98 -13.79 -19.90
N LYS A 462 0.62 -13.91 -18.61
CA LYS A 462 -0.72 -14.32 -18.20
C LYS A 462 -1.74 -13.23 -18.54
N PRO A 463 -2.79 -13.52 -19.35
CA PRO A 463 -3.76 -12.51 -19.77
C PRO A 463 -4.45 -11.83 -18.59
N SER A 464 -4.85 -12.62 -17.58
CA SER A 464 -5.52 -12.10 -16.39
C SER A 464 -4.69 -11.08 -15.61
N PHE A 465 -3.36 -11.15 -15.69
CA PHE A 465 -2.45 -10.22 -15.02
C PHE A 465 -2.23 -8.96 -15.86
N ALA A 466 -2.10 -9.13 -17.18
CA ALA A 466 -1.91 -8.04 -18.13
C ALA A 466 -3.14 -7.11 -18.23
N ASP A 467 -4.35 -7.68 -18.13
CA ASP A 467 -5.62 -6.96 -18.27
C ASP A 467 -6.26 -6.59 -16.91
N ALA A 468 -5.53 -6.82 -15.80
CA ALA A 468 -6.05 -6.60 -14.46
C ALA A 468 -6.36 -5.11 -14.20
N ASP A 469 -7.59 -4.85 -13.76
CA ASP A 469 -8.00 -3.55 -13.26
C ASP A 469 -7.67 -3.43 -11.75
N TRP A 470 -6.71 -2.56 -11.46
CA TRP A 470 -6.21 -2.29 -10.10
C TRP A 470 -6.88 -1.08 -9.44
N THR A 471 -7.91 -0.52 -10.07
CA THR A 471 -8.62 0.65 -9.55
C THR A 471 -9.59 0.24 -8.44
N ILE A 472 -9.53 0.92 -7.29
CA ILE A 472 -10.55 0.82 -6.25
C ILE A 472 -11.82 1.55 -6.73
N ARG A 473 -12.87 0.80 -7.06
CA ARG A 473 -14.11 1.31 -7.66
C ARG A 473 -15.08 1.90 -6.64
N ALA A 474 -15.08 1.42 -5.41
CA ALA A 474 -15.87 1.96 -4.31
C ALA A 474 -14.99 2.17 -3.08
N GLN A 475 -15.10 3.33 -2.45
CA GLN A 475 -14.35 3.71 -1.23
C GLN A 475 -15.15 3.46 0.06
N SER A 476 -16.42 3.08 -0.06
CA SER A 476 -17.32 2.80 1.05
C SER A 476 -18.37 1.78 0.64
N PHE A 477 -19.06 1.23 1.65
CA PHE A 477 -20.18 0.32 1.41
C PHE A 477 -21.33 1.00 0.64
N GLU A 478 -21.66 2.24 1.01
CA GLU A 478 -22.69 3.04 0.35
C GLU A 478 -22.37 3.22 -1.14
N ALA A 479 -21.14 3.63 -1.47
CA ALA A 479 -20.70 3.78 -2.86
C ALA A 479 -20.77 2.45 -3.63
N LEU A 480 -20.49 1.32 -2.98
CA LEU A 480 -20.66 0.01 -3.60
C LEU A 480 -22.13 -0.31 -3.88
N MET A 481 -23.04 0.03 -2.96
CA MET A 481 -24.47 -0.17 -3.18
C MET A 481 -24.99 0.72 -4.31
N ASP A 482 -24.53 1.96 -4.42
CA ASP A 482 -24.88 2.86 -5.54
C ASP A 482 -24.42 2.29 -6.89
N LEU A 483 -23.21 1.73 -6.94
CA LEU A 483 -22.71 1.05 -8.14
C LEU A 483 -23.57 -0.17 -8.50
N ARG A 484 -23.97 -0.97 -7.50
CA ARG A 484 -24.85 -2.15 -7.70
C ARG A 484 -26.25 -1.73 -8.17
N ALA A 485 -26.82 -0.68 -7.57
CA ALA A 485 -28.11 -0.13 -7.96
C ALA A 485 -28.07 0.40 -9.40
N THR A 486 -27.00 1.12 -9.76
CA THR A 486 -26.78 1.62 -11.12
C THR A 486 -26.66 0.49 -12.13
N ALA A 487 -25.84 -0.54 -11.85
CA ALA A 487 -25.68 -1.70 -12.72
C ALA A 487 -27.02 -2.46 -12.91
N THR A 488 -27.81 -2.57 -11.84
CA THR A 488 -29.13 -3.21 -11.89
C THR A 488 -30.12 -2.40 -12.71
N ALA A 489 -30.18 -1.08 -12.53
CA ALA A 489 -31.03 -0.19 -13.31
C ALA A 489 -30.67 -0.22 -14.82
N GLN A 490 -29.37 -0.27 -15.15
CA GLN A 490 -28.91 -0.37 -16.54
C GLN A 490 -29.31 -1.70 -17.19
N ARG A 491 -29.19 -2.83 -16.49
CA ARG A 491 -29.65 -4.14 -16.98
C ARG A 491 -31.16 -4.15 -17.19
N ALA A 492 -31.91 -3.62 -16.22
CA ALA A 492 -33.36 -3.51 -16.31
C ALA A 492 -33.81 -2.64 -17.50
N ALA A 493 -33.14 -1.51 -17.73
CA ALA A 493 -33.41 -0.64 -18.87
C ALA A 493 -33.15 -1.31 -20.22
N LYS A 494 -32.22 -2.27 -20.29
CA LYS A 494 -31.92 -3.06 -21.49
C LYS A 494 -32.73 -4.36 -21.59
N SER A 495 -33.58 -4.66 -20.61
CA SER A 495 -34.27 -5.96 -20.48
C SER A 495 -33.31 -7.16 -20.52
N GLU A 496 -32.09 -6.97 -20.02
CA GLU A 496 -31.06 -8.02 -19.96
C GLU A 496 -31.25 -8.87 -18.70
N ALA A 497 -31.24 -10.19 -18.86
CA ALA A 497 -31.22 -11.12 -17.73
C ALA A 497 -29.89 -11.02 -16.97
N TYR A 498 -29.90 -11.28 -15.66
CA TYR A 498 -28.68 -11.35 -14.88
C TYR A 498 -27.80 -12.53 -15.34
N ASP A 499 -26.57 -12.23 -15.74
CA ASP A 499 -25.54 -13.20 -16.07
C ASP A 499 -24.33 -12.96 -15.13
N PRO A 500 -24.12 -13.80 -14.09
CA PRO A 500 -23.04 -13.62 -13.13
C PRO A 500 -21.65 -13.55 -13.79
N ALA A 501 -21.46 -14.22 -14.93
CA ALA A 501 -20.19 -14.23 -15.63
C ALA A 501 -19.91 -12.92 -16.40
N LYS A 502 -20.92 -12.07 -16.59
CA LYS A 502 -20.84 -10.78 -17.28
C LYS A 502 -21.15 -9.61 -16.36
N ASP A 503 -21.22 -9.85 -15.05
CA ASP A 503 -21.46 -8.79 -14.09
C ASP A 503 -20.35 -7.73 -14.16
N ALA A 504 -20.72 -6.46 -14.32
CA ALA A 504 -19.78 -5.36 -14.53
C ALA A 504 -18.90 -5.07 -13.30
N LEU A 505 -19.31 -5.52 -12.11
CA LEU A 505 -18.57 -5.41 -10.87
C LEU A 505 -17.70 -6.63 -10.58
N LEU A 506 -17.86 -7.73 -11.34
CA LEU A 506 -17.01 -8.91 -11.19
C LEU A 506 -15.54 -8.52 -11.43
N GLY A 507 -14.67 -8.93 -10.50
CA GLY A 507 -13.25 -8.64 -10.54
C GLY A 507 -12.88 -7.21 -10.14
N LYS A 508 -13.84 -6.32 -9.85
CA LYS A 508 -13.53 -4.96 -9.38
C LYS A 508 -13.06 -4.96 -7.94
N ILE A 509 -12.20 -3.99 -7.60
CA ILE A 509 -11.65 -3.82 -6.25
C ILE A 509 -12.48 -2.78 -5.50
N VAL A 510 -12.71 -3.01 -4.21
CA VAL A 510 -13.47 -2.13 -3.31
C VAL A 510 -12.74 -1.95 -1.99
N ARG A 511 -12.92 -0.79 -1.36
CA ARG A 511 -12.49 -0.49 0.01
C ARG A 511 -13.73 -0.35 0.87
N LEU A 512 -13.81 -1.13 1.96
CA LEU A 512 -14.99 -1.23 2.82
C LEU A 512 -14.58 -1.21 4.28
N ARG A 513 -15.45 -0.67 5.14
CA ARG A 513 -15.29 -0.73 6.60
C ARG A 513 -16.29 -1.70 7.21
N GLY A 514 -15.87 -2.42 8.24
CA GLY A 514 -16.75 -3.29 9.00
C GLY A 514 -16.08 -4.01 10.15
N GLN A 515 -16.90 -4.58 11.03
CA GLN A 515 -16.44 -5.38 12.15
C GLN A 515 -16.30 -6.85 11.71
N LEU A 516 -15.14 -7.46 11.97
CA LEU A 516 -14.96 -8.89 11.73
C LEU A 516 -15.70 -9.69 12.79
N ILE A 517 -16.71 -10.45 12.40
CA ILE A 517 -17.50 -11.28 13.32
C ILE A 517 -16.77 -12.59 13.62
N GLY A 518 -16.13 -13.19 12.62
CA GLY A 518 -15.39 -14.45 12.77
C GLY A 518 -15.49 -15.36 11.54
N PRO A 519 -15.10 -16.63 11.67
CA PRO A 519 -15.22 -17.60 10.59
C PRO A 519 -16.68 -17.74 10.13
N ALA A 520 -16.90 -17.70 8.82
CA ALA A 520 -18.20 -18.03 8.25
C ALA A 520 -18.39 -19.56 8.32
N ALA A 521 -19.54 -20.02 8.83
CA ALA A 521 -19.87 -21.45 8.78
C ALA A 521 -19.95 -21.89 7.31
N ALA A 522 -19.03 -22.79 6.90
CA ALA A 522 -18.92 -23.24 5.52
C ALA A 522 -20.18 -23.97 5.00
N ALA A 523 -21.04 -24.44 5.90
CA ALA A 523 -22.34 -25.01 5.59
C ALA A 523 -23.45 -24.19 6.28
N GLY A 524 -24.34 -23.57 5.50
CA GLY A 524 -25.59 -22.98 6.00
C GLY A 524 -25.70 -21.45 5.97
N LEU A 525 -24.63 -20.70 5.67
CA LEU A 525 -24.75 -19.29 5.31
C LEU A 525 -25.03 -19.16 3.81
N ALA A 526 -26.04 -18.37 3.44
CA ALA A 526 -26.29 -17.99 2.06
C ALA A 526 -25.04 -17.25 1.52
N GLY A 527 -24.32 -17.87 0.59
CA GLY A 527 -23.19 -17.24 -0.09
C GLY A 527 -21.80 -17.87 0.11
N VAL A 528 -21.61 -18.88 0.98
CA VAL A 528 -20.30 -19.59 1.09
C VAL A 528 -20.26 -20.80 0.16
N ARG A 529 -19.16 -21.00 -0.58
CA ARG A 529 -18.95 -22.14 -1.47
C ARG A 529 -17.58 -22.80 -1.24
N LEU A 530 -17.52 -24.13 -1.32
CA LEU A 530 -16.30 -24.91 -1.03
C LEU A 530 -15.22 -24.79 -2.11
N ASP A 531 -15.63 -24.65 -3.37
CA ASP A 531 -14.73 -24.37 -4.50
C ASP A 531 -14.04 -23.01 -4.34
N GLU A 532 -14.81 -21.99 -3.95
CA GLU A 532 -14.28 -20.66 -3.61
C GLU A 532 -13.35 -20.71 -2.39
N ALA A 533 -13.69 -21.46 -1.34
CA ALA A 533 -12.80 -21.60 -0.17
C ALA A 533 -11.45 -22.24 -0.54
N SER A 534 -11.47 -23.17 -1.51
CA SER A 534 -10.25 -23.80 -2.02
C SER A 534 -9.39 -22.83 -2.85
N ALA A 535 -10.03 -21.91 -3.58
CA ALA A 535 -9.35 -20.95 -4.44
C ALA A 535 -8.88 -19.68 -3.69
N TYR A 536 -9.70 -19.15 -2.78
CA TYR A 536 -9.54 -17.84 -2.16
C TYR A 536 -9.27 -17.88 -0.65
N GLY A 537 -9.33 -19.07 -0.04
CA GLY A 537 -8.96 -19.30 1.35
C GLY A 537 -10.14 -19.39 2.32
N GLN A 538 -9.91 -19.02 3.59
CA GLN A 538 -10.90 -19.23 4.65
C GLN A 538 -12.03 -18.19 4.55
N PRO A 539 -13.32 -18.59 4.49
CA PRO A 539 -14.42 -17.65 4.50
C PRO A 539 -14.62 -17.06 5.89
N MET A 540 -14.74 -15.73 5.94
CA MET A 540 -14.95 -14.93 7.14
C MET A 540 -16.20 -14.06 6.97
N LEU A 541 -16.87 -13.75 8.08
CA LEU A 541 -18.04 -12.89 8.11
C LEU A 541 -17.63 -11.49 8.60
N LEU A 542 -17.84 -10.48 7.75
CA LEU A 542 -17.61 -9.07 8.07
C LEU A 542 -18.94 -8.34 8.12
N ARG A 543 -19.25 -7.68 9.23
CA ARG A 543 -20.44 -6.82 9.34
C ARG A 543 -20.08 -5.40 8.89
N ALA A 544 -20.61 -4.99 7.76
CA ALA A 544 -20.43 -3.64 7.24
C ALA A 544 -21.11 -2.60 8.15
N SER A 545 -20.72 -1.33 7.98
CA SER A 545 -21.19 -0.20 8.81
C SER A 545 -22.71 0.03 8.75
N ASP A 546 -23.40 -0.47 7.74
CA ASP A 546 -24.84 -0.40 7.57
C ASP A 546 -25.60 -1.59 8.22
N GLY A 547 -24.86 -2.51 8.85
CA GLY A 547 -25.40 -3.70 9.50
C GLY A 547 -25.47 -4.94 8.61
N ASN A 548 -25.11 -4.85 7.32
CA ASN A 548 -25.14 -6.00 6.41
C ASN A 548 -23.92 -6.91 6.58
N ASP A 549 -24.17 -8.22 6.54
CA ASP A 549 -23.12 -9.23 6.66
C ASP A 549 -22.56 -9.62 5.29
N LEU A 550 -21.24 -9.49 5.13
CA LEU A 550 -20.47 -9.81 3.93
C LEU A 550 -19.60 -11.04 4.15
N VAL A 551 -19.51 -11.87 3.10
CA VAL A 551 -18.57 -13.01 3.06
C VAL A 551 -17.26 -12.54 2.44
N VAL A 552 -16.18 -12.68 3.20
CA VAL A 552 -14.83 -12.31 2.80
C VAL A 552 -13.92 -13.54 2.89
N TYR A 553 -13.40 -14.01 1.77
CA TYR A 553 -12.40 -15.07 1.74
C TYR A 553 -11.01 -14.52 2.04
N VAL A 554 -10.31 -15.17 2.97
CA VAL A 554 -9.00 -14.76 3.45
C VAL A 554 -7.97 -15.80 3.05
N ALA A 555 -7.18 -15.47 2.03
CA ALA A 555 -6.09 -16.31 1.56
C ALA A 555 -4.96 -16.39 2.61
N ARG A 556 -4.21 -17.49 2.60
CA ARG A 556 -3.07 -17.68 3.52
C ARG A 556 -2.03 -16.57 3.34
N GLN A 557 -1.80 -16.16 2.10
CA GLN A 557 -0.86 -15.13 1.70
C GLN A 557 -1.18 -13.79 2.36
N VAL A 558 -2.46 -13.41 2.47
CA VAL A 558 -2.88 -12.17 3.16
C VAL A 558 -2.48 -12.23 4.63
N ARG A 559 -2.70 -13.36 5.30
CA ARG A 559 -2.35 -13.54 6.71
C ARG A 559 -0.84 -13.48 6.97
N GLU A 560 -0.04 -13.87 5.97
CA GLU A 560 1.42 -13.82 6.06
C GLU A 560 1.97 -12.43 5.72
N LEU A 561 1.32 -11.67 4.83
CA LEU A 561 1.77 -10.35 4.37
C LEU A 561 1.37 -9.21 5.31
N MET A 562 0.20 -9.31 5.95
CA MET A 562 -0.32 -8.25 6.79
C MET A 562 0.34 -8.26 8.18
N PRO A 563 0.71 -7.07 8.73
CA PRO A 563 1.51 -6.98 9.95
C PRO A 563 0.73 -7.31 11.23
N VAL A 564 -0.59 -7.18 11.17
CA VAL A 564 -1.52 -7.47 12.26
C VAL A 564 -2.33 -8.71 11.89
N ALA A 565 -2.88 -9.40 12.89
CA ALA A 565 -3.74 -10.55 12.66
C ALA A 565 -5.19 -10.11 12.45
N PHE A 566 -5.91 -10.77 11.54
CA PHE A 566 -7.33 -10.55 11.28
C PHE A 566 -8.18 -11.24 12.36
N ARG A 567 -8.64 -10.51 13.38
CA ARG A 567 -9.24 -11.01 14.63
C ARG A 567 -10.73 -10.70 14.74
N ALA A 568 -11.52 -11.67 15.20
CA ALA A 568 -12.93 -11.45 15.47
C ALA A 568 -13.12 -10.37 16.56
N GLY A 569 -14.17 -9.57 16.44
CA GLY A 569 -14.52 -8.44 17.31
C GLY A 569 -13.82 -7.13 16.96
N HIS A 570 -12.89 -7.13 16.01
CA HIS A 570 -12.15 -5.94 15.60
C HIS A 570 -12.81 -5.24 14.41
N ASP A 571 -12.69 -3.92 14.36
CA ASP A 571 -13.09 -3.09 13.23
C ASP A 571 -11.95 -3.01 12.21
N TYR A 572 -12.28 -3.17 10.93
CA TYR A 572 -11.30 -3.14 9.85
C TYR A 572 -11.74 -2.24 8.71
N GLU A 573 -10.77 -1.57 8.09
CA GLU A 573 -10.87 -1.13 6.70
C GLU A 573 -10.24 -2.21 5.85
N ILE A 574 -11.00 -2.81 4.93
CA ILE A 574 -10.52 -3.86 4.04
C ILE A 574 -10.44 -3.35 2.62
N VAL A 575 -9.46 -3.84 1.86
CA VAL A 575 -9.47 -3.80 0.40
C VAL A 575 -9.66 -5.21 -0.12
N ALA A 576 -10.66 -5.38 -0.99
CA ALA A 576 -11.05 -6.68 -1.47
C ALA A 576 -11.48 -6.65 -2.93
N ARG A 577 -11.34 -7.79 -3.61
CA ARG A 577 -11.85 -8.00 -4.96
C ARG A 577 -13.22 -8.67 -4.91
N ILE A 578 -14.17 -8.17 -5.69
CA ILE A 578 -15.48 -8.82 -5.87
C ILE A 578 -15.27 -10.07 -6.72
N ILE A 579 -15.41 -11.25 -6.11
CA ILE A 579 -15.31 -12.53 -6.82
C ILE A 579 -16.67 -13.07 -7.25
N ARG A 580 -17.73 -12.55 -6.65
CA ARG A 580 -19.11 -12.81 -7.02
C ARG A 580 -19.99 -11.68 -6.51
N ASN A 581 -20.94 -11.24 -7.33
CA ASN A 581 -21.85 -10.15 -7.02
C ASN A 581 -23.29 -10.66 -7.04
N ASP A 582 -23.67 -11.49 -6.05
CA ASP A 582 -25.04 -12.01 -5.97
C ASP A 582 -26.05 -10.85 -5.82
N GLU A 583 -27.33 -11.07 -6.14
CA GLU A 583 -28.35 -10.01 -6.06
C GLU A 583 -28.46 -9.42 -4.64
N ASP A 584 -28.32 -10.24 -3.60
CA ASP A 584 -28.47 -9.80 -2.21
C ASP A 584 -27.18 -9.17 -1.66
N ARG A 585 -26.01 -9.79 -1.88
CA ARG A 585 -24.74 -9.33 -1.30
C ARG A 585 -23.53 -9.68 -2.18
N PRO A 586 -22.48 -8.83 -2.21
CA PRO A 586 -21.23 -9.21 -2.84
C PRO A 586 -20.43 -10.17 -1.96
N VAL A 587 -19.66 -11.03 -2.62
CA VAL A 587 -18.71 -11.96 -2.02
C VAL A 587 -17.30 -11.55 -2.45
N LEU A 588 -16.41 -11.49 -1.48
CA LEU A 588 -15.16 -10.77 -1.59
C LEU A 588 -13.96 -11.69 -1.37
N ALA A 589 -12.86 -11.47 -2.11
CA ALA A 589 -11.54 -12.00 -1.78
C ALA A 589 -10.69 -10.88 -1.18
N LEU A 590 -10.22 -11.07 0.05
CA LEU A 590 -9.43 -10.09 0.77
C LEU A 590 -8.07 -9.89 0.10
N LEU A 591 -7.68 -8.64 -0.11
CA LEU A 591 -6.37 -8.26 -0.64
C LEU A 591 -5.47 -7.72 0.47
N SER A 592 -5.99 -6.78 1.26
CA SER A 592 -5.31 -6.17 2.40
C SER A 592 -6.33 -5.61 3.42
N TYR A 593 -5.87 -5.22 4.60
CA TYR A 593 -6.70 -4.62 5.63
C TYR A 593 -5.93 -3.79 6.65
N ASP A 594 -6.59 -2.82 7.25
CA ASP A 594 -6.07 -2.04 8.38
C ASP A 594 -7.00 -2.24 9.58
N ASP A 595 -6.40 -2.57 10.73
CA ASP A 595 -7.12 -2.66 12.01
C ASP A 595 -7.46 -1.24 12.49
N LEU A 596 -8.75 -0.96 12.59
CA LEU A 596 -9.31 0.31 13.05
C LEU A 596 -9.76 0.25 14.51
N THR A 597 -9.70 -0.92 15.15
CA THR A 597 -10.21 -1.12 16.50
C THR A 597 -9.51 -0.15 17.45
N PRO A 598 -10.26 0.76 18.11
CA PRO A 598 -9.69 1.63 19.13
C PRO A 598 -9.04 0.76 20.19
N LEU A 599 -7.81 1.09 20.58
CA LEU A 599 -7.20 0.37 21.69
C LEU A 599 -8.01 0.59 22.98
N PRO A 600 -8.05 -0.42 23.86
CA PRO A 600 -8.58 -0.27 25.21
C PRO A 600 -7.80 0.74 26.06
#